data_AF-A0AAU7GFK3-F1
#
_entry.id   AF-A0AAU7GFK3-F1
#
_cell.length_a   1.000
_cell.length_b   1.000
_cell.length_c   1.000
_cell.angle_alpha   90.00
_cell.angle_beta   90.00
_cell.angle_gamma   90.00
#
_symmetry.space_group_name_H-M   'P 1'
#
loop_
_entity.id
_entity.type
_entity.pdbx_description
1 polymer ?
#
loop_
_entity_poly.entity_id
_entity_poly.type
_entity_poly.pdbx_seq_one_letter_code
_entity_poly.pdbx_strand_id
1 'polypeptide(L)'
;MDTPARFCPSRRSGQRCTRPVGHAGLHRRQALLWSDRQADPARCPGSGRPGERAAQLADGFPGGRALCPDCHRFVDLNPDGRLVEHDTDDPRASDLEVLRSREWFNTHGW
;
A
#
# COMPACT_ATOMS: atom_id res chain seq x y z
N MET A 1 -13.73 -17.90 0.03
CA MET A 1 -12.86 -16.81 -0.45
C MET A 1 -11.50 -17.03 0.21
N ASP A 2 -10.44 -17.14 -0.58
CA ASP A 2 -9.08 -17.33 -0.05
C ASP A 2 -8.60 -16.08 0.69
N THR A 3 -8.01 -16.28 1.87
CA THR A 3 -7.33 -15.23 2.62
C THR A 3 -6.15 -14.69 1.80
N PRO A 4 -6.05 -13.36 1.59
CA PRO A 4 -4.94 -12.78 0.84
C PRO A 4 -3.61 -13.02 1.56
N ALA A 5 -2.59 -13.44 0.80
CA ALA A 5 -1.24 -13.62 1.32
C ALA A 5 -0.69 -12.30 1.89
N ARG A 6 -0.06 -12.38 3.08
CA ARG A 6 0.58 -11.24 3.75
C ARG A 6 2.10 -11.35 3.65
N PHE A 7 2.72 -10.31 3.09
CA PHE A 7 4.17 -10.22 2.94
C PHE A 7 4.75 -9.20 3.90
N CYS A 8 6.01 -9.38 4.26
CA CYS A 8 6.79 -8.38 5.00
C CYS A 8 6.63 -6.98 4.39
N PRO A 9 6.39 -5.93 5.21
CA PRO A 9 6.16 -4.57 4.72
C PRO A 9 7.43 -3.88 4.21
N SER A 10 8.61 -4.43 4.53
CA SER A 10 9.90 -3.87 4.13
C SER A 10 10.02 -3.73 2.62
N ARG A 11 10.57 -2.59 2.19
CA ARG A 11 10.81 -2.24 0.80
C ARG A 11 12.26 -1.79 0.62
N ARG A 12 12.76 -1.88 -0.61
CA ARG A 12 14.00 -1.23 -1.04
C ARG A 12 13.81 -0.68 -2.43
N SER A 13 13.95 0.64 -2.59
CA SER A 13 13.68 1.34 -3.85
C SER A 13 12.28 1.02 -4.40
N GLY A 14 11.28 1.03 -3.53
CA GLY A 14 9.87 0.73 -3.83
C GLY A 14 9.53 -0.77 -3.93
N GLN A 15 10.55 -1.64 -4.06
CA GLN A 15 10.35 -3.08 -4.23
C GLN A 15 10.02 -3.75 -2.90
N ARG A 16 8.80 -4.29 -2.75
CA ARG A 16 8.36 -5.01 -1.54
C ARG A 16 9.06 -6.36 -1.37
N CYS A 17 9.42 -6.68 -0.13
CA CYS A 17 9.84 -8.02 0.28
C CYS A 17 8.74 -9.05 -0.04
N THR A 18 9.11 -10.21 -0.59
CA THR A 18 8.18 -11.29 -0.94
C THR A 18 8.22 -12.44 0.06
N ARG A 19 8.83 -12.23 1.23
CA ARG A 19 8.84 -13.21 2.32
C ARG A 19 7.60 -13.04 3.22
N PRO A 20 7.15 -14.10 3.91
CA PRO A 20 6.04 -14.00 4.86
C PRO A 20 6.31 -12.99 5.98
N VAL A 21 5.24 -12.41 6.54
CA VAL A 21 5.36 -11.54 7.74
C VAL A 21 6.08 -12.29 8.87
N GLY A 22 6.98 -11.61 9.58
CA GLY A 22 7.73 -12.18 10.71
C GLY A 22 8.92 -13.05 10.34
N HIS A 23 9.34 -13.08 9.07
CA HIS A 23 10.49 -13.89 8.65
C HIS A 23 11.81 -13.49 9.34
N ALA A 24 12.67 -14.47 9.62
CA ALA A 24 14.03 -14.22 10.13
C ALA A 24 15.03 -13.94 9.00
N GLY A 25 16.07 -13.14 9.27
CA GLY A 25 17.16 -12.82 8.33
C GLY A 25 16.79 -11.74 7.30
N LEU A 26 17.65 -11.56 6.28
CA LEU A 26 17.53 -10.48 5.30
C LEU A 26 16.18 -10.49 4.57
N HIS A 27 15.70 -9.29 4.25
CA HIS A 27 14.58 -9.09 3.33
C HIS A 27 14.96 -9.57 1.94
N ARG A 28 13.96 -9.99 1.16
CA ARG A 28 14.20 -10.58 -0.15
C ARG A 28 13.09 -10.27 -1.14
N ARG A 29 13.49 -9.99 -2.39
CA ARG A 29 12.64 -10.09 -3.58
C ARG A 29 13.47 -10.69 -4.70
N GLN A 30 13.06 -11.85 -5.22
CA GLN A 30 13.82 -12.60 -6.23
C GLN A 30 15.27 -12.84 -5.76
N ALA A 31 16.28 -12.30 -6.46
CA ALA A 31 17.70 -12.38 -6.10
C ALA A 31 18.19 -11.19 -5.23
N LEU A 32 17.38 -10.16 -5.05
CA LEU A 32 17.74 -9.00 -4.23
C LEU A 32 17.59 -9.32 -2.75
N LEU A 33 18.62 -9.01 -1.97
CA LEU A 33 18.65 -9.11 -0.51
C LEU A 33 18.97 -7.74 0.11
N TRP A 34 18.38 -7.44 1.26
CA TRP A 34 18.70 -6.21 2.00
C TRP A 34 18.44 -6.33 3.50
N SER A 35 19.15 -5.51 4.27
CA SER A 35 18.95 -5.35 5.71
C SER A 35 18.02 -4.17 6.01
N ASP A 36 17.61 -4.02 7.28
CA ASP A 36 16.79 -2.88 7.72
C ASP A 36 17.48 -1.52 7.47
N ARG A 37 18.81 -1.47 7.51
CA ARG A 37 19.58 -0.24 7.23
C ARG A 37 19.47 0.23 5.77
N GLN A 38 19.10 -0.68 4.87
CA GLN A 38 18.93 -0.42 3.44
C GLN A 38 17.45 -0.34 3.05
N ALA A 39 16.53 -0.50 4.00
CA ALA A 39 15.11 -0.45 3.75
C ALA A 39 14.65 0.99 3.52
N ASP A 40 13.64 1.15 2.67
CA ASP A 40 12.94 2.42 2.53
C ASP A 40 12.26 2.79 3.87
N PRO A 41 12.12 4.08 4.20
CA PRO A 41 11.35 4.51 5.37
C PRO A 41 9.91 3.98 5.32
N ALA A 42 9.33 3.70 6.50
CA ALA A 42 7.93 3.28 6.60
C ALA A 42 6.98 4.36 6.06
N ARG A 43 7.22 5.62 6.46
CA ARG A 43 6.44 6.78 6.03
C ARG A 43 6.53 6.96 4.52
N CYS A 44 5.37 6.99 3.88
CA CYS A 44 5.29 7.18 2.44
C CYS A 44 5.75 8.61 2.06
N PRO A 45 6.64 8.76 1.06
CA PRO A 45 7.01 10.08 0.55
C PRO A 45 5.82 10.83 -0.09
N GLY A 46 4.75 10.11 -0.42
CA GLY A 46 3.49 10.68 -0.90
C GLY A 46 2.67 11.42 0.15
N SER A 47 2.99 11.26 1.44
CA SER A 47 2.31 11.96 2.54
C SER A 47 2.34 13.48 2.34
N GLY A 48 1.18 14.14 2.41
CA GLY A 48 1.02 15.59 2.24
C GLY A 48 1.01 16.08 0.79
N ARG A 49 1.21 15.20 -0.19
CA ARG A 49 1.04 15.56 -1.61
C ARG A 49 -0.45 15.85 -1.91
N PRO A 50 -0.76 16.72 -2.88
CA PRO A 50 -2.11 16.85 -3.41
C PRO A 50 -2.61 15.48 -3.90
N GLY A 51 -3.88 15.18 -3.67
CA GLY A 51 -4.51 13.96 -4.13
C GLY A 51 -5.91 14.20 -4.65
N GLU A 52 -6.34 13.34 -5.56
CA GLU A 52 -7.71 13.32 -6.07
C GLU A 52 -8.41 12.06 -5.58
N ARG A 53 -9.71 12.18 -5.29
CA ARG A 53 -10.51 11.02 -4.88
C ARG A 53 -10.45 9.98 -5.99
N ALA A 54 -10.17 8.73 -5.60
CA ALA A 54 -10.20 7.63 -6.54
C ALA A 54 -11.62 7.41 -7.06
N ALA A 55 -11.73 6.90 -8.28
CA ALA A 55 -13.00 6.40 -8.80
C ALA A 55 -13.62 5.40 -7.81
N GLN A 56 -14.95 5.29 -7.79
CA GLN A 56 -15.62 4.34 -6.91
C GLN A 56 -16.06 3.10 -7.68
N LEU A 57 -15.93 1.94 -7.03
CA LEU A 57 -16.65 0.74 -7.40
C LEU A 57 -18.14 0.90 -7.12
N ALA A 58 -18.96 -0.01 -7.65
CA ALA A 58 -20.41 0.03 -7.47
C ALA A 58 -20.87 -0.06 -6.01
N ASP A 59 -20.05 -0.65 -5.13
CA ASP A 59 -20.30 -0.72 -3.68
C ASP A 59 -19.79 0.51 -2.90
N GLY A 60 -19.25 1.51 -3.60
CA GLY A 60 -18.75 2.75 -3.01
C GLY A 60 -17.29 2.70 -2.56
N PHE A 61 -16.59 1.56 -2.65
CA PHE A 61 -15.15 1.50 -2.38
C PHE A 61 -14.36 2.41 -3.34
N PRO A 62 -13.38 3.22 -2.87
CA PRO A 62 -12.74 3.21 -1.56
C PRO A 62 -13.33 4.22 -0.56
N GLY A 63 -14.57 4.68 -0.75
CA GLY A 63 -15.26 5.56 0.20
C GLY A 63 -14.78 7.01 0.15
N GLY A 64 -14.45 7.52 -1.03
CA GLY A 64 -13.97 8.90 -1.22
C GLY A 64 -12.49 9.11 -0.88
N ARG A 65 -11.76 8.06 -0.54
CA ARG A 65 -10.30 8.09 -0.39
C ARG A 65 -9.59 8.29 -1.73
N ALA A 66 -8.41 8.87 -1.68
CA ALA A 66 -7.52 9.07 -2.83
C ALA A 66 -6.56 7.90 -3.01
N LEU A 67 -6.19 7.59 -4.26
CA LEU A 67 -5.11 6.65 -4.53
C LEU A 67 -3.76 7.40 -4.44
N CYS A 68 -2.89 6.97 -3.53
CA CYS A 68 -1.54 7.54 -3.46
C CYS A 68 -0.70 7.05 -4.65
N PRO A 69 -0.12 7.95 -5.48
CA PRO A 69 0.66 7.54 -6.65
C PRO A 69 2.02 6.91 -6.29
N ASP A 70 2.49 7.06 -5.06
CA ASP A 70 3.79 6.54 -4.62
C ASP A 70 3.70 5.12 -4.05
N CYS A 71 2.68 4.83 -3.23
CA CYS A 71 2.54 3.54 -2.54
C CYS A 71 1.30 2.73 -2.96
N HIS A 72 0.42 3.31 -3.79
CA HIS A 72 -0.83 2.72 -4.28
C HIS A 72 -1.82 2.31 -3.17
N ARG A 73 -1.72 2.89 -1.97
CA ARG A 73 -2.76 2.77 -0.94
C ARG A 73 -3.89 3.77 -1.20
N PHE A 74 -5.09 3.39 -0.79
CA PHE A 74 -6.21 4.33 -0.64
C PHE A 74 -6.09 5.06 0.70
N VAL A 75 -5.92 6.37 0.63
CA VAL A 75 -5.60 7.25 1.77
C VAL A 75 -6.64 8.36 1.85
N ASP A 76 -7.01 8.73 3.07
CA ASP A 76 -7.89 9.87 3.30
C ASP A 76 -7.25 11.17 2.79
N LEU A 77 -8.10 12.10 2.39
CA LEU A 77 -7.71 13.47 2.11
C LEU A 77 -8.02 14.34 3.33
N ASN A 78 -7.08 15.21 3.69
CA ASN A 78 -7.34 16.27 4.64
C ASN A 78 -8.28 17.35 4.02
N PRO A 79 -8.76 18.34 4.80
CA PRO A 79 -9.65 19.38 4.30
C PRO A 79 -9.10 20.20 3.12
N ASP A 80 -7.77 20.27 2.98
CA ASP A 80 -7.08 20.98 1.89
C ASP A 80 -6.89 20.11 0.63
N GLY A 81 -7.46 18.89 0.59
CA GLY A 81 -7.33 17.98 -0.54
C GLY A 81 -5.95 17.32 -0.66
N ARG A 82 -5.24 17.15 0.44
CA ARG A 82 -3.91 16.49 0.49
C ARG A 82 -3.99 15.14 1.16
N LEU A 83 -3.16 14.21 0.69
CA LEU A 83 -3.03 12.88 1.29
C LEU A 83 -2.62 13.02 2.76
N VAL A 84 -3.44 12.47 3.66
CA VAL A 84 -3.10 12.36 5.08
C VAL A 84 -1.78 11.58 5.23
N GLU A 85 -1.01 11.88 6.28
CA GLU A 85 0.22 11.15 6.57
C GLU A 85 -0.06 9.65 6.70
N HIS A 86 0.72 8.84 5.99
CA HIS A 86 0.53 7.39 5.96
C HIS A 86 1.85 6.66 5.70
N ASP A 87 1.88 5.40 6.12
CA ASP A 87 2.96 4.48 5.79
C ASP A 87 2.69 3.74 4.46
N THR A 88 3.74 3.20 3.84
CA THR A 88 3.63 2.44 2.57
C THR A 88 2.98 1.06 2.70
N ASP A 89 2.66 0.64 3.93
CA ASP A 89 1.91 -0.56 4.26
C ASP A 89 0.97 -0.27 5.44
N ASP A 90 -0.10 -1.07 5.57
CA ASP A 90 -1.02 -0.99 6.69
C ASP A 90 -1.14 -2.36 7.36
N PRO A 91 -0.52 -2.54 8.55
CA PRO A 91 -0.62 -3.81 9.26
C PRO A 91 -2.05 -4.09 9.74
N ARG A 92 -2.94 -3.09 9.74
CA ARG A 92 -4.35 -3.21 10.16
C ARG A 92 -5.32 -3.35 8.98
N ALA A 93 -4.85 -3.31 7.73
CA ALA A 93 -5.73 -3.50 6.58
C ALA A 93 -6.43 -4.87 6.65
N SER A 94 -7.76 -4.87 6.61
CA SER A 94 -8.56 -6.08 6.62
C SER A 94 -8.38 -6.89 5.32
N ASP A 95 -8.74 -8.17 5.34
CA ASP A 95 -8.71 -8.99 4.12
C ASP A 95 -9.69 -8.46 3.07
N LEU A 96 -10.84 -7.93 3.50
CA LEU A 96 -11.81 -7.29 2.62
C LEU A 96 -11.22 -6.06 1.91
N GLU A 97 -10.48 -5.22 2.63
CA GLU A 97 -9.80 -4.04 2.07
C GLU A 97 -8.81 -4.46 0.96
N VAL A 98 -8.05 -5.53 1.18
CA VAL A 98 -7.09 -6.06 0.20
C VAL A 98 -7.81 -6.62 -1.03
N LEU A 99 -8.91 -7.35 -0.84
CA LEU A 99 -9.72 -7.90 -1.93
C LEU A 99 -10.37 -6.78 -2.77
N ARG A 100 -10.94 -5.76 -2.12
CA ARG A 100 -11.53 -4.61 -2.80
C ARG A 100 -10.50 -3.74 -3.50
N SER A 101 -9.32 -3.57 -2.92
CA SER A 101 -8.22 -2.89 -3.60
C SER A 101 -7.83 -3.61 -4.89
N ARG A 102 -7.74 -4.95 -4.85
CA ARG A 102 -7.49 -5.77 -6.05
C ARG A 102 -8.57 -5.59 -7.12
N GLU A 103 -9.83 -5.66 -6.72
CA GLU A 103 -10.97 -5.47 -7.63
C GLU A 103 -10.94 -4.08 -8.27
N TRP A 104 -10.65 -3.04 -7.48
CA TRP A 104 -10.51 -1.67 -7.95
C TRP A 104 -9.43 -1.56 -9.03
N PHE A 105 -8.23 -2.10 -8.77
CA PHE A 105 -7.14 -2.06 -9.75
C PHE A 105 -7.48 -2.82 -11.04
N ASN A 106 -8.10 -3.99 -10.91
CA ASN A 106 -8.54 -4.78 -12.08
C ASN A 106 -9.63 -4.06 -12.89
N THR A 107 -10.46 -3.24 -12.25
CA THR A 107 -11.56 -2.51 -12.89
C THR A 107 -11.09 -1.24 -13.60
N HIS A 108 -10.19 -0.48 -12.97
CA HIS A 108 -9.79 0.84 -13.45
C HIS A 108 -8.48 0.87 -14.24
N GLY A 109 -7.72 -0.24 -14.27
CA GLY A 109 -6.52 -0.38 -15.09
C GLY A 109 -5.35 0.49 -14.62
N TRP A 110 -4.56 -0.03 -13.68
CA TRP A 110 -3.39 0.63 -13.10
C TRP A 110 -2.11 -0.17 -13.28
#